data_AF-A0A8J8APW6-F1
#
_entry.id   AF-A0A8J8APW6-F1
#
_cell.length_a   1.000
_cell.length_b   1.000
_cell.length_c   1.000
_cell.angle_alpha   90.00
_cell.angle_beta   90.00
_cell.angle_gamma   90.00
#
_symmetry.space_group_name_H-M   'P 1'
#
loop_
_entity.id
_entity.type
_entity.pdbx_description
1 polymer ?
#
loop_
_entity_poly.entity_id
_entity_poly.type
_entity_poly.pdbx_seq_one_letter_code
_entity_poly.pdbx_strand_id
1 'polypeptide(L)'
;MFSTRSFVLAAVATLLATAPFASAAEPTKEQPAPAAAAPAPAPAPAAAPAKKEAPPAPPTVGPVVVMPEFQVTGGRLREIDNRIKRVEKQITREKKALAKNPVNETINSDKLSKAAMVFGGNSASHLAALAAARVASLEKELSMLETLRTPLTAEQRQLLEKEIEAQRVYRRELDQVR
;
A
#
# COMPACT_ATOMS: atom_id res chain seq x y z
N MET A 1 25.52 1.31 50.40
CA MET A 1 26.25 0.21 49.74
C MET A 1 26.04 0.32 48.25
N PHE A 2 27.07 0.74 47.51
CA PHE A 2 27.05 0.86 46.05
C PHE A 2 27.18 -0.54 45.44
N SER A 3 26.22 -0.93 44.60
CA SER A 3 26.36 -2.13 43.76
C SER A 3 26.28 -1.71 42.30
N THR A 4 27.46 -1.47 41.74
CA THR A 4 27.73 -1.30 40.32
C THR A 4 27.62 -2.65 39.62
N ARG A 5 26.64 -2.80 38.73
CA ARG A 5 26.64 -3.90 37.75
C ARG A 5 26.86 -3.33 36.37
N SER A 6 28.14 -3.36 36.00
CA SER A 6 28.67 -3.23 34.66
C SER A 6 27.94 -4.19 33.71
N PHE A 7 27.25 -3.66 32.71
CA PHE A 7 26.86 -4.42 31.52
C PHE A 7 27.74 -3.98 30.36
N VAL A 8 28.66 -4.86 30.00
CA VAL A 8 29.56 -4.74 28.86
C VAL A 8 28.74 -4.91 27.58
N LEU A 9 28.88 -3.92 26.70
CA LEU A 9 28.41 -3.89 25.31
C LEU A 9 28.88 -5.15 24.57
N ALA A 10 27.94 -5.94 24.05
CA ALA A 10 28.20 -6.91 22.98
C ALA A 10 27.82 -6.26 21.64
N ALA A 11 28.83 -5.73 20.93
CA ALA A 11 28.69 -5.27 19.56
C ALA A 11 28.88 -6.47 18.62
N VAL A 12 27.77 -7.03 18.12
CA VAL A 12 27.80 -8.02 17.04
C VAL A 12 27.58 -7.27 15.73
N ALA A 13 28.68 -6.92 15.07
CA ALA A 13 28.70 -6.37 13.72
C ALA A 13 28.31 -7.47 12.72
N THR A 14 27.07 -7.39 12.21
CA THR A 14 26.63 -8.22 11.08
C THR A 14 27.00 -7.51 9.78
N LEU A 15 28.04 -8.04 9.13
CA LEU A 15 28.55 -7.61 7.84
C LEU A 15 27.51 -7.97 6.75
N LEU A 16 26.93 -6.96 6.11
CA LEU A 16 26.15 -7.12 4.88
C LEU A 16 27.09 -7.50 3.73
N ALA A 17 26.89 -8.68 3.14
CA ALA A 17 27.43 -9.02 1.83
C ALA A 17 26.33 -9.68 1.00
N THR A 18 25.60 -8.85 0.26
CA THR A 18 24.67 -9.32 -0.79
C THR A 18 24.91 -8.47 -2.04
N ALA A 19 25.74 -8.98 -2.94
CA ALA A 19 25.72 -8.57 -4.35
C ALA A 19 24.48 -9.18 -5.03
N PRO A 20 23.87 -8.46 -5.99
CA PRO A 20 23.64 -9.16 -7.25
C PRO A 20 23.93 -8.29 -8.48
N PHE A 21 24.69 -8.94 -9.36
CA PHE A 21 24.51 -9.01 -10.81
C PHE A 21 24.40 -7.71 -11.62
N ALA A 22 25.47 -7.53 -12.39
CA ALA A 22 25.59 -6.65 -13.53
C ALA A 22 24.54 -6.93 -14.62
N SER A 23 24.08 -5.82 -15.18
CA SER A 23 23.32 -5.70 -16.42
C SER A 23 24.28 -5.66 -17.63
N ALA A 24 24.14 -6.59 -18.58
CA ALA A 24 24.56 -6.48 -19.99
C ALA A 24 24.08 -7.74 -20.73
N ALA A 25 23.05 -7.68 -21.58
CA ALA A 25 23.07 -7.28 -22.99
C ALA A 25 23.15 -8.49 -23.94
N GLU A 26 22.01 -8.96 -24.44
CA GLU A 26 21.89 -9.66 -25.72
C GLU A 26 20.65 -9.12 -26.46
N PRO A 27 20.85 -8.50 -27.63
CA PRO A 27 19.90 -8.71 -28.70
C PRO A 27 20.63 -9.01 -30.01
N THR A 28 20.57 -10.26 -30.43
CA THR A 28 20.95 -10.68 -31.79
C THR A 28 19.95 -10.09 -32.77
N LYS A 29 20.48 -9.22 -33.65
CA LYS A 29 19.84 -8.73 -34.87
C LYS A 29 19.76 -9.86 -35.89
N GLU A 30 18.61 -10.03 -36.54
CA GLU A 30 18.56 -10.34 -37.98
C GLU A 30 17.13 -10.17 -38.55
N GLN A 31 16.99 -9.20 -39.45
CA GLN A 31 15.91 -9.01 -40.42
C GLN A 31 16.54 -8.19 -41.58
N PRO A 32 16.34 -8.50 -42.89
CA PRO A 32 15.12 -8.17 -43.69
C PRO A 32 14.69 -9.24 -44.73
N ALA A 33 13.39 -9.54 -44.90
CA ALA A 33 12.37 -8.99 -45.86
C ALA A 33 12.60 -9.38 -47.35
N PRO A 34 11.61 -9.36 -48.30
CA PRO A 34 10.21 -8.87 -48.23
C PRO A 34 9.11 -9.67 -49.03
N ALA A 35 7.84 -9.24 -48.87
CA ALA A 35 6.68 -9.18 -49.81
C ALA A 35 6.14 -10.50 -50.47
N ALA A 36 4.84 -10.71 -50.72
CA ALA A 36 3.79 -9.79 -51.15
C ALA A 36 2.34 -10.33 -50.94
N ALA A 37 1.43 -9.35 -50.84
CA ALA A 37 -0.03 -9.24 -51.01
C ALA A 37 -0.92 -10.42 -51.48
N ALA A 38 -2.10 -10.52 -50.85
CA ALA A 38 -3.33 -11.21 -51.30
C ALA A 38 -4.07 -10.40 -52.42
N PRO A 39 -5.02 -10.99 -53.20
CA PRO A 39 -6.41 -11.19 -52.73
C PRO A 39 -7.16 -12.43 -53.32
N ALA A 40 -8.28 -12.82 -52.68
CA ALA A 40 -9.34 -13.75 -53.17
C ALA A 40 -10.41 -12.98 -54.03
N PRO A 41 -11.51 -13.53 -54.64
CA PRO A 41 -12.23 -14.81 -54.39
C PRO A 41 -12.95 -15.58 -55.57
N ALA A 42 -13.34 -16.85 -55.30
CA ALA A 42 -14.54 -17.67 -55.70
C ALA A 42 -14.99 -17.85 -57.19
N PRO A 43 -15.83 -18.88 -57.59
CA PRO A 43 -16.67 -19.79 -56.81
C PRO A 43 -16.61 -21.31 -57.20
N ALA A 44 -17.32 -22.12 -56.40
CA ALA A 44 -17.39 -23.59 -56.41
C ALA A 44 -18.40 -24.20 -57.42
N PRO A 45 -18.31 -25.52 -57.68
CA PRO A 45 -19.49 -26.36 -57.85
C PRO A 45 -19.56 -27.49 -56.81
N ALA A 46 -20.79 -27.70 -56.33
CA ALA A 46 -21.19 -28.61 -55.27
C ALA A 46 -21.06 -30.09 -55.62
N ALA A 47 -20.70 -30.92 -54.63
CA ALA A 47 -20.92 -32.35 -54.65
C ALA A 47 -21.24 -32.90 -53.24
N ALA A 48 -22.45 -33.50 -53.16
CA ALA A 48 -22.95 -34.55 -52.26
C ALA A 48 -22.97 -34.34 -50.71
N PRO A 49 -24.12 -34.61 -50.05
CA PRO A 49 -24.21 -34.57 -48.60
C PRO A 49 -23.57 -35.82 -47.97
N ALA A 50 -22.55 -35.60 -47.14
CA ALA A 50 -21.99 -36.62 -46.25
C ALA A 50 -22.92 -36.89 -45.06
N LYS A 51 -22.92 -38.15 -44.63
CA LYS A 51 -23.68 -38.73 -43.52
C LYS A 51 -23.62 -37.88 -42.24
N LYS A 52 -24.77 -37.74 -41.57
CA LYS A 52 -24.89 -37.19 -40.22
C LYS A 52 -24.08 -38.04 -39.23
N GLU A 53 -23.01 -37.48 -38.70
CA GLU A 53 -22.34 -37.95 -37.50
C GLU A 53 -23.18 -37.57 -36.27
N ALA A 54 -23.30 -38.51 -35.33
CA ALA A 54 -24.05 -38.34 -34.09
C ALA A 54 -23.41 -37.25 -33.21
N PRO A 55 -24.20 -36.49 -32.42
CA PRO A 55 -23.67 -35.45 -31.57
C PRO A 55 -22.77 -36.04 -30.46
N PRO A 56 -21.62 -35.42 -30.15
CA PRO A 56 -20.77 -35.83 -29.04
C PRO A 56 -21.50 -35.61 -27.70
N ALA A 57 -21.33 -36.56 -26.78
CA ALA A 57 -21.88 -36.50 -25.43
C ALA A 57 -21.43 -35.22 -24.70
N PRO A 58 -22.28 -34.63 -23.85
CA PRO A 58 -21.93 -33.41 -23.11
C PRO A 58 -20.76 -33.68 -22.15
N PRO A 59 -19.81 -32.73 -22.01
CA PRO A 59 -18.71 -32.88 -21.09
C PRO A 59 -19.23 -32.96 -19.65
N THR A 60 -18.78 -33.98 -18.93
CA THR A 60 -19.00 -34.15 -17.50
C THR A 60 -18.54 -32.90 -16.77
N VAL A 61 -19.50 -32.18 -16.19
CA VAL A 61 -19.26 -30.97 -15.40
C VAL A 61 -18.56 -31.37 -14.11
N GLY A 62 -17.22 -31.36 -14.13
CA GLY A 62 -16.43 -31.26 -12.90
C GLY A 62 -16.73 -29.93 -12.19
N PRO A 63 -16.42 -29.81 -10.88
CA PRO A 63 -16.72 -28.61 -10.12
C PRO A 63 -16.10 -27.39 -10.79
N VAL A 64 -16.96 -26.43 -11.18
CA VAL A 64 -16.54 -25.16 -11.77
C VAL A 64 -15.82 -24.37 -10.70
N VAL A 65 -14.50 -24.37 -10.76
CA VAL A 65 -13.67 -23.48 -9.96
C VAL A 65 -13.83 -22.08 -10.53
N VAL A 66 -14.68 -21.27 -9.91
CA VAL A 66 -14.90 -19.87 -10.31
C VAL A 66 -13.62 -19.08 -10.01
N MET A 67 -13.06 -18.44 -11.04
CA MET A 67 -11.89 -17.59 -10.92
C MET A 67 -12.23 -16.35 -10.06
N PRO A 68 -11.36 -15.92 -9.14
CA PRO A 68 -11.59 -14.68 -8.38
C PRO A 68 -11.62 -13.47 -9.32
N GLU A 69 -12.65 -12.64 -9.19
CA GLU A 69 -12.76 -11.40 -9.95
C GLU A 69 -11.87 -10.31 -9.36
N PHE A 70 -11.01 -9.74 -10.21
CA PHE A 70 -10.17 -8.59 -9.88
C PHE A 70 -10.65 -7.36 -10.65
N GLN A 71 -11.15 -6.36 -9.92
CA GLN A 71 -11.55 -5.09 -10.54
C GLN A 71 -10.40 -4.08 -10.47
N VAL A 72 -9.86 -3.71 -11.64
CA VAL A 72 -8.84 -2.66 -11.77
C VAL A 72 -9.34 -1.61 -12.77
N THR A 73 -9.89 -0.50 -12.26
CA THR A 73 -10.28 0.64 -13.09
C THR A 73 -9.23 1.75 -12.98
N GLY A 74 -8.90 2.40 -14.11
CA GLY A 74 -7.91 3.49 -14.11
C GLY A 74 -8.34 4.71 -13.28
N GLY A 75 -9.65 4.98 -13.21
CA GLY A 75 -10.22 6.03 -12.35
C GLY A 75 -9.95 5.76 -10.86
N ARG A 76 -10.14 4.52 -10.41
CA ARG A 76 -9.87 4.10 -9.03
C ARG A 76 -8.42 4.34 -8.63
N LEU A 77 -7.46 4.01 -9.49
CA LEU A 77 -6.04 4.22 -9.20
C LEU A 77 -5.74 5.71 -8.97
N ARG A 78 -6.28 6.60 -9.82
CA ARG A 78 -6.12 8.06 -9.65
C ARG A 78 -6.73 8.55 -8.34
N GLU A 79 -7.87 8.01 -7.93
CA GLU A 79 -8.47 8.35 -6.64
C GLU A 79 -7.60 7.92 -5.46
N ILE A 80 -7.05 6.71 -5.52
CA ILE A 80 -6.12 6.19 -4.50
C ILE A 80 -4.87 7.08 -4.43
N ASP A 81 -4.27 7.42 -5.57
CA ASP A 81 -3.10 8.30 -5.64
C ASP A 81 -3.40 9.68 -5.02
N ASN A 82 -4.59 10.22 -5.26
CA ASN A 82 -5.02 11.48 -4.66
C ASN A 82 -5.19 11.37 -3.14
N ARG A 83 -5.69 10.23 -2.64
CA ARG A 83 -5.78 9.96 -1.19
C ARG A 83 -4.40 9.86 -0.56
N ILE A 84 -3.47 9.11 -1.17
CA ILE A 84 -2.08 8.99 -0.73
C ILE A 84 -1.43 10.36 -0.62
N LYS A 85 -1.50 11.19 -1.67
CA LYS A 85 -0.95 12.56 -1.67
C LYS A 85 -1.53 13.44 -0.54
N ARG A 86 -2.79 13.25 -0.15
CA ARG A 86 -3.39 13.99 0.98
C ARG A 86 -2.81 13.52 2.32
N VAL A 87 -2.68 12.21 2.51
CA VAL A 87 -2.12 11.62 3.73
C VAL A 87 -0.64 12.00 3.87
N GLU A 88 0.16 11.93 2.81
CA GLU A 88 1.57 12.37 2.81
C GLU A 88 1.72 13.85 3.21
N LYS A 89 0.83 14.71 2.71
CA LYS A 89 0.79 16.13 3.12
C LYS A 89 0.47 16.29 4.60
N GLN A 90 -0.37 15.43 5.18
CA GLN A 90 -0.65 15.44 6.61
C GLN A 90 0.57 14.95 7.41
N ILE A 91 1.18 13.83 7.01
CA ILE A 91 2.39 13.28 7.63
C ILE A 91 3.50 14.34 7.66
N THR A 92 3.75 15.02 6.55
CA THR A 92 4.79 16.06 6.49
C THR A 92 4.49 17.26 7.40
N ARG A 93 3.22 17.62 7.60
CA ARG A 93 2.81 18.68 8.54
C ARG A 93 3.01 18.24 9.99
N GLU A 94 2.61 17.02 10.32
CA GLU A 94 2.73 16.50 11.68
C GLU A 94 4.19 16.21 12.06
N LYS A 95 5.01 15.71 11.13
CA LYS A 95 6.46 15.58 11.32
C LYS A 95 7.14 16.92 11.56
N LYS A 96 6.68 17.99 10.91
CA LYS A 96 7.15 19.36 11.21
C LYS A 96 6.71 19.83 12.60
N ALA A 97 5.54 19.42 13.08
CA ALA A 97 5.08 19.72 14.44
C ALA A 97 5.86 18.92 15.51
N LEU A 98 6.31 17.71 15.18
CA LEU A 98 7.20 16.89 16.04
C LEU A 98 8.63 17.42 16.11
N ALA A 99 9.06 18.24 15.14
CA ALA A 99 10.38 18.84 15.18
C ALA A 99 10.50 19.66 16.47
N LYS A 100 11.44 19.24 17.34
CA LYS A 100 11.63 19.82 18.67
C LYS A 100 11.86 21.32 18.53
N ASN A 101 10.85 22.10 18.88
CA ASN A 101 10.89 23.54 18.83
C ASN A 101 11.13 24.04 20.27
N PRO A 102 12.29 24.65 20.58
CA PRO A 102 12.67 24.97 21.96
C PRO A 102 11.67 25.89 22.66
N VAL A 103 10.99 26.75 21.90
CA VAL A 103 9.95 27.65 22.41
C VAL A 103 8.71 26.87 22.90
N ASN A 104 8.35 25.78 22.22
CA ASN A 104 7.19 24.99 22.61
C ASN A 104 7.46 24.18 23.89
N GLU A 105 8.71 23.75 24.08
CA GLU A 105 9.15 23.00 25.25
C GLU A 105 9.27 23.88 26.50
N THR A 106 9.67 25.14 26.36
CA THR A 106 9.73 26.09 27.48
C THR A 106 8.34 26.52 27.95
N ILE A 107 7.43 26.82 27.01
CA ILE A 107 6.05 27.23 27.32
C ILE A 107 5.27 26.06 27.95
N ASN A 108 5.44 24.85 27.42
CA ASN A 108 4.71 23.67 27.87
C ASN A 108 5.56 22.74 28.76
N SER A 109 6.49 23.30 29.55
CA SER A 109 7.34 22.48 30.42
C SER A 109 6.51 21.64 31.41
N ASP A 110 6.98 20.45 31.78
CA ASP A 110 6.23 19.52 32.65
C ASP A 110 5.88 20.15 34.02
N LYS A 111 6.65 21.13 34.50
CA LYS A 111 6.39 21.84 35.76
C LYS A 111 5.20 22.80 35.64
N LEU A 112 5.18 23.63 34.58
CA LEU A 112 4.06 24.54 34.31
C LEU A 112 2.79 23.75 33.97
N SER A 113 2.96 22.67 33.22
CA SER A 113 1.86 21.82 32.79
C SER A 113 1.21 21.12 33.96
N LYS A 114 1.98 20.56 34.92
CA LYS A 114 1.41 19.97 36.15
C LYS A 114 0.59 20.96 36.98
N ALA A 115 1.00 22.23 37.05
CA ALA A 115 0.21 23.27 37.69
C ALA A 115 -1.06 23.61 36.89
N ALA A 116 -0.95 23.63 35.56
CA ALA A 116 -2.06 23.87 34.65
C ALA A 116 -2.99 22.66 34.46
N MET A 117 -2.62 21.45 34.87
CA MET A 117 -3.46 20.24 34.76
C MET A 117 -4.81 20.41 35.47
N VAL A 118 -4.85 21.19 36.56
CA VAL A 118 -6.10 21.56 37.25
C VAL A 118 -7.04 22.35 36.34
N PHE A 119 -6.49 23.07 35.36
CA PHE A 119 -7.21 23.85 34.36
C PHE A 119 -7.23 23.18 32.98
N GLY A 120 -6.88 21.89 32.88
CA GLY A 120 -6.85 21.16 31.60
C GLY A 120 -5.62 21.44 30.73
N GLY A 121 -4.52 21.93 31.30
CA GLY A 121 -3.25 22.15 30.58
C GLY A 121 -2.48 20.85 30.30
N ASN A 122 -2.09 20.65 29.04
CA ASN A 122 -1.29 19.52 28.56
C ASN A 122 0.21 19.84 28.51
N SER A 123 1.07 18.86 28.84
CA SER A 123 2.52 19.02 28.78
C SER A 123 3.12 18.91 27.38
N ALA A 124 4.30 19.51 27.17
CA ALA A 124 5.06 19.39 25.93
C ALA A 124 5.31 17.94 25.56
N SER A 125 5.64 17.12 26.57
CA SER A 125 5.83 15.67 26.44
C SER A 125 4.55 14.96 25.97
N HIS A 126 3.38 15.33 26.51
CA HIS A 126 2.10 14.77 26.10
C HIS A 126 1.73 15.18 24.67
N LEU A 127 1.89 16.46 24.31
CA LEU A 127 1.61 16.95 22.96
C LEU A 127 2.53 16.31 21.91
N ALA A 128 3.80 16.09 22.24
CA ALA A 128 4.74 15.38 21.39
C ALA A 128 4.35 13.91 21.22
N ALA A 129 3.92 13.24 22.29
CA ALA A 129 3.43 11.86 22.22
C ALA A 129 2.17 11.74 21.37
N LEU A 130 1.21 12.66 21.51
CA LEU A 130 0.02 12.73 20.66
C LEU A 130 0.38 12.95 19.18
N ALA A 131 1.28 13.89 18.90
CA ALA A 131 1.74 14.12 17.53
C ALA A 131 2.44 12.89 16.93
N ALA A 132 3.20 12.13 17.73
CA ALA A 132 3.82 10.88 17.30
C ALA A 132 2.77 9.80 17.02
N ALA A 133 1.75 9.69 17.87
CA ALA A 133 0.63 8.78 17.65
C ALA A 133 -0.15 9.11 16.37
N ARG A 134 -0.38 10.39 16.09
CA ARG A 134 -1.02 10.83 14.84
C ARG A 134 -0.19 10.45 13.61
N VAL A 135 1.12 10.70 13.63
CA VAL A 135 2.02 10.32 12.52
C VAL A 135 1.98 8.81 12.31
N ALA A 136 2.06 8.01 13.38
CA ALA A 136 1.99 6.55 13.29
C ALA A 136 0.64 6.08 12.68
N SER A 137 -0.47 6.72 13.05
CA SER A 137 -1.79 6.41 12.48
C SER A 137 -1.88 6.75 10.99
N LEU A 138 -1.28 7.87 10.56
CA LEU A 138 -1.26 8.27 9.16
C LEU A 138 -0.34 7.39 8.31
N GLU A 139 0.80 6.98 8.84
CA GLU A 139 1.70 6.03 8.18
C GLU A 139 1.02 4.66 8.00
N LYS A 140 0.20 4.25 8.96
CA LYS A 140 -0.65 3.06 8.84
C LYS A 140 -1.77 3.24 7.80
N GLU A 141 -2.43 4.39 7.73
CA GLU A 141 -3.40 4.68 6.66
C GLU A 141 -2.73 4.64 5.28
N LEU A 142 -1.52 5.19 5.18
CA LEU A 142 -0.73 5.22 3.95
C LEU A 142 -0.41 3.80 3.47
N SER A 143 0.07 2.91 4.33
CA SER A 143 0.40 1.53 3.93
C SER A 143 -0.84 0.73 3.47
N MET A 144 -2.01 0.97 4.08
CA MET A 144 -3.27 0.36 3.62
C MET A 144 -3.73 0.94 2.28
N LEU A 145 -3.58 2.25 2.06
CA LEU A 145 -3.88 2.87 0.76
C LEU A 145 -2.93 2.40 -0.35
N GLU A 146 -1.66 2.17 -0.04
CA GLU A 146 -0.71 1.54 -0.96
C GLU A 146 -1.12 0.10 -1.28
N THR A 147 -1.62 -0.64 -0.29
CA THR A 147 -2.15 -2.00 -0.50
C THR A 147 -3.38 -1.97 -1.42
N LEU A 148 -4.24 -0.96 -1.33
CA LEU A 148 -5.39 -0.82 -2.25
C LEU A 148 -4.99 -0.56 -3.72
N ARG A 149 -3.74 -0.12 -3.97
CA ARG A 149 -3.22 0.04 -5.33
C ARG A 149 -3.06 -1.30 -6.04
N THR A 150 -2.73 -2.36 -5.30
CA THR A 150 -2.59 -3.70 -5.88
C THR A 150 -3.96 -4.28 -6.25
N PRO A 151 -4.00 -5.20 -7.23
CA PRO A 151 -5.23 -5.92 -7.55
C PRO A 151 -5.60 -6.85 -6.39
N LEU A 152 -6.78 -6.63 -5.81
CA LEU A 152 -7.34 -7.38 -4.70
C LEU A 152 -8.74 -7.87 -5.07
N THR A 153 -9.19 -8.94 -4.41
CA THR A 153 -10.59 -9.39 -4.51
C THR A 153 -11.54 -8.33 -3.94
N ALA A 154 -12.82 -8.38 -4.32
CA ALA A 154 -13.81 -7.41 -3.84
C ALA A 154 -13.97 -7.46 -2.30
N GLU A 155 -13.94 -8.64 -1.72
CA GLU A 155 -14.06 -8.84 -0.26
C GLU A 155 -12.87 -8.26 0.49
N GLN A 156 -11.65 -8.56 0.05
CA GLN A 156 -10.42 -8.03 0.66
C GLN A 156 -10.38 -6.50 0.59
N ARG A 157 -10.85 -5.93 -0.52
CA ARG A 157 -10.95 -4.49 -0.69
C ARG A 157 -11.89 -3.85 0.32
N GLN A 158 -13.10 -4.41 0.48
CA GLN A 158 -14.08 -3.90 1.42
C GLN A 158 -13.59 -4.01 2.87
N LEU A 159 -12.86 -5.09 3.20
CA LEU A 159 -12.23 -5.23 4.51
C LEU A 159 -11.18 -4.14 4.75
N LEU A 160 -10.28 -3.89 3.79
CA LEU A 160 -9.29 -2.81 3.89
C LEU A 160 -9.95 -1.43 3.98
N GLU A 161 -11.03 -1.18 3.24
CA GLU A 161 -11.76 0.09 3.31
C GLU A 161 -12.37 0.30 4.70
N LYS A 162 -12.96 -0.74 5.30
CA LYS A 162 -13.46 -0.70 6.69
C LYS A 162 -12.32 -0.44 7.69
N GLU A 163 -11.16 -1.07 7.50
CA GLU A 163 -9.99 -0.83 8.36
C GLU A 163 -9.46 0.60 8.24
N ILE A 164 -9.44 1.18 7.03
CA ILE A 164 -9.09 2.58 6.79
C ILE A 164 -10.09 3.51 7.49
N GLU A 165 -11.38 3.21 7.43
CA GLU A 165 -12.41 3.98 8.14
C GLU A 165 -12.24 3.90 9.65
N ALA A 166 -11.98 2.70 10.19
CA ALA A 166 -11.68 2.52 11.61
C ALA A 166 -10.45 3.33 12.04
N GLN A 167 -9.39 3.36 11.22
CA GLN A 167 -8.23 4.22 11.49
C GLN A 167 -8.57 5.72 11.47
N ARG A 168 -9.45 6.15 10.56
CA ARG A 168 -9.91 7.55 10.53
C ARG A 168 -10.73 7.93 11.75
N VAL A 169 -11.52 7.00 12.29
CA VAL A 169 -12.24 7.20 13.55
C VAL A 169 -11.24 7.32 14.70
N TYR A 170 -10.30 6.39 14.82
CA TYR A 170 -9.23 6.45 15.82
C TYR A 170 -8.45 7.78 15.77
N ARG A 171 -8.15 8.30 14.57
CA ARG A 171 -7.51 9.61 14.45
C ARG A 171 -8.39 10.75 14.98
N ARG A 172 -9.71 10.73 14.72
CA ARG A 172 -10.63 11.74 15.27
C ARG A 172 -10.66 11.68 16.79
N GLU A 173 -10.58 10.49 17.38
CA GLU A 173 -10.46 10.34 18.84
C GLU A 173 -9.16 10.96 19.35
N LEU A 174 -8.01 10.72 18.69
CA LEU A 174 -6.74 11.38 19.01
C LEU A 174 -6.78 12.91 18.88
N ASP A 175 -7.65 13.43 18.02
CA ASP A 175 -7.85 14.88 17.85
C ASP A 175 -8.79 15.48 18.90
N GLN A 176 -9.66 14.66 19.51
CA GLN A 176 -10.54 15.08 20.62
C GLN A 176 -9.81 15.18 21.95
N VAL A 177 -8.71 14.42 22.15
CA VAL A 177 -7.89 14.46 23.38
C VAL A 177 -6.93 15.66 23.39
N ARG A 178 -7.33 16.78 22.80
CA ARG A 178 -6.48 17.98 22.65
C ARG A 178 -6.61 18.95 23.80
#